data_AF-A0A1H3HJL7-F1
#
_entry.id   AF-A0A1H3HJL7-F1
#
_cell.length_a   1.000
_cell.length_b   1.000
_cell.length_c   1.000
_cell.angle_alpha   90.00
_cell.angle_beta   90.00
_cell.angle_gamma   90.00
#
_symmetry.space_group_name_H-M   'P 1'
#
loop_
_entity.id
_entity.type
_entity.pdbx_description
1 polymer ?
#
loop_
_entity_poly.entity_id
_entity_poly.type
_entity_poly.pdbx_seq_one_letter_code
_entity_poly.pdbx_strand_id
1 'polypeptide(L)'
;MLDVEVQSGKSHAAKHSLPRLRQLIEGLAPEKRPALVRGDNAFGNEGVMAEMEEINQRYLSKLRQTAGILSLICHGMPDLI
;
A
#
# COMPACT_ATOMS: atom_id res chain seq x y z
N MET A 1 2.53 -8.69 -21.48
CA MET A 1 1.26 -9.35 -21.06
C MET A 1 1.05 -8.98 -19.59
N LEU A 2 -0.01 -8.26 -19.27
CA LEU A 2 -0.37 -7.91 -17.88
C LEU A 2 -1.21 -9.06 -17.34
N ASP A 3 -0.65 -9.83 -16.41
CA ASP A 3 -1.33 -10.93 -15.72
C ASP A 3 -2.29 -10.32 -14.67
N VAL A 4 -3.55 -10.78 -14.65
CA VAL A 4 -4.55 -10.32 -13.69
C VAL A 4 -4.94 -11.51 -12.81
N GLU A 5 -4.57 -11.44 -11.53
CA GLU A 5 -5.01 -12.42 -10.54
C GLU A 5 -6.29 -11.92 -9.86
N VAL A 6 -7.35 -12.72 -9.99
CA VAL A 6 -8.62 -12.50 -9.28
C VAL A 6 -8.63 -13.42 -8.07
N GLN A 7 -8.54 -12.85 -6.87
CA GLN A 7 -8.75 -13.59 -5.64
C GLN A 7 -10.24 -13.68 -5.28
N SER A 8 -10.62 -14.74 -4.56
CA SER A 8 -12.00 -14.96 -4.09
C SER A 8 -12.51 -13.75 -3.31
N GLY A 9 -13.80 -13.39 -3.47
CA GLY A 9 -14.40 -12.16 -2.94
C GLY A 9 -14.40 -11.99 -1.41
N LYS A 10 -13.86 -12.96 -0.65
CA LYS A 10 -13.61 -12.84 0.80
C LYS A 10 -12.18 -12.43 1.15
N SER A 11 -11.28 -12.37 0.16
CA SER A 11 -9.85 -12.06 0.31
C SER A 11 -9.51 -10.65 -0.18
N HIS A 12 -10.29 -9.65 0.24
CA HIS A 12 -10.01 -8.23 -0.06
C HIS A 12 -8.90 -7.61 0.81
N ALA A 13 -8.38 -8.34 1.79
CA ALA A 13 -7.32 -7.82 2.64
C ALA A 13 -6.00 -7.73 1.86
N ALA A 14 -5.37 -6.56 1.88
CA ALA A 14 -4.12 -6.27 1.16
C ALA A 14 -3.02 -7.32 1.40
N LYS A 15 -3.01 -7.97 2.57
CA LYS A 15 -2.09 -9.06 2.91
C LYS A 15 -2.09 -10.22 1.91
N HIS A 16 -3.19 -10.46 1.20
CA HIS A 16 -3.28 -11.58 0.26
C HIS A 16 -2.72 -11.22 -1.12
N SER A 17 -2.68 -9.95 -1.49
CA SER A 17 -2.13 -9.46 -2.77
C SER A 17 -0.66 -9.01 -2.64
N LEU A 18 -0.22 -8.67 -1.42
CA LEU A 18 1.10 -8.13 -1.13
C LEU A 18 2.27 -9.04 -1.57
N PRO A 19 2.28 -10.36 -1.27
CA PRO A 19 3.39 -11.21 -1.68
C PRO A 19 3.59 -11.24 -3.21
N ARG A 20 2.49 -11.24 -3.96
CA ARG A 20 2.49 -11.24 -5.43
C ARG A 20 3.01 -9.91 -5.98
N LEU A 21 2.55 -8.80 -5.41
CA LEU A 21 3.01 -7.47 -5.79
C LEU A 21 4.52 -7.33 -5.56
N ARG A 22 5.02 -7.80 -4.42
CA ARG A 22 6.46 -7.82 -4.10
C ARG A 22 7.23 -8.64 -5.15
N GLN A 23 6.76 -9.85 -5.43
CA GLN A 23 7.39 -10.73 -6.43
C GLN A 23 7.44 -10.09 -7.83
N LEU A 24 6.39 -9.36 -8.23
CA LEU A 24 6.34 -8.64 -9.51
C LEU A 24 7.40 -7.53 -9.57
N ILE A 25 7.55 -6.76 -8.49
CA ILE A 25 8.52 -5.65 -8.43
C ILE A 25 9.95 -6.17 -8.38
N GLU A 26 10.23 -7.20 -7.57
CA GLU A 26 11.55 -7.81 -7.47
C GLU A 26 11.98 -8.51 -8.75
N GLY A 27 11.02 -9.05 -9.53
CA GLY A 27 11.27 -9.65 -10.84
C GLY A 27 11.66 -8.66 -11.93
N LEU A 28 11.55 -7.35 -11.69
CA LEU A 28 12.01 -6.30 -12.61
C LEU A 28 13.47 -5.93 -12.30
N ALA A 29 14.25 -5.70 -13.35
CA ALA A 29 15.55 -5.03 -13.22
C ALA A 29 15.38 -3.70 -12.47
N PRO A 30 16.33 -3.29 -11.61
CA PRO A 30 16.18 -2.10 -10.77
C PRO A 30 15.76 -0.85 -11.54
N GLU A 31 16.32 -0.62 -12.72
CA GLU A 31 16.01 0.51 -13.60
C GLU A 31 14.62 0.44 -14.26
N LYS A 32 13.96 -0.73 -14.22
CA LYS A 32 12.61 -0.95 -14.74
C LYS A 32 11.56 -0.99 -13.64
N ARG A 33 11.95 -0.90 -12.37
CA ARG A 33 11.00 -0.85 -11.26
C ARG A 33 10.14 0.41 -11.35
N PRO A 34 8.87 0.34 -10.91
CA PRO A 34 8.02 1.51 -10.89
C PRO A 34 8.63 2.58 -9.97
N ALA A 35 8.53 3.84 -10.37
CA ALA A 35 9.01 4.94 -9.52
C ALA A 35 8.20 5.06 -8.21
N LEU A 36 6.95 4.58 -8.20
CA LEU A 36 6.04 4.63 -7.07
C LEU A 36 4.95 3.55 -7.19
N VAL A 37 4.68 2.85 -6.08
CA VAL A 37 3.51 1.96 -5.95
C VAL A 37 2.39 2.73 -5.24
N ARG A 38 1.20 2.82 -5.85
CA ARG A 38 0.05 3.50 -5.24
C ARG A 38 -0.99 2.50 -4.75
N GLY A 39 -1.28 2.54 -3.45
CA GLY A 39 -2.29 1.70 -2.80
C GLY A 39 -3.53 2.50 -2.37
N ASP A 40 -4.65 1.82 -2.20
CA ASP A 40 -5.83 2.39 -1.53
C ASP A 40 -5.72 2.30 0.01
N ASN A 41 -6.84 2.48 0.73
CA ASN A 41 -6.86 2.49 2.19
C ASN A 41 -6.67 1.11 2.84
N ALA A 42 -6.71 0.02 2.08
CA ALA A 42 -6.42 -1.32 2.57
C ALA A 42 -4.90 -1.58 2.62
N PHE A 43 -4.14 -0.87 1.78
CA PHE A 43 -2.68 -0.99 1.66
C PHE A 43 -1.90 -0.01 2.55
N GLY A 44 -2.58 0.92 3.22
CA GLY A 44 -1.98 1.84 4.19
C GLY A 44 -1.81 1.23 5.58
N ASN A 45 -1.24 0.02 5.67
CA ASN A 45 -0.97 -0.66 6.94
C ASN A 45 0.53 -1.00 7.06
N GLU A 46 0.99 -1.15 8.31
CA GLU A 46 2.41 -1.36 8.64
C GLU A 46 3.06 -2.51 7.86
N GLY A 47 2.37 -3.66 7.74
CA GLY A 47 2.93 -4.82 7.05
C GLY A 47 3.17 -4.56 5.56
N VAL A 48 2.30 -3.80 4.90
CA VAL A 48 2.50 -3.40 3.50
C VAL A 48 3.64 -2.39 3.36
N MET A 49 3.73 -1.43 4.29
CA MET A 49 4.76 -0.39 4.27
C MET A 49 6.15 -1.01 4.45
N ALA A 50 6.32 -1.87 5.46
CA ALA A 50 7.59 -2.55 5.75
C ALA A 50 8.10 -3.36 4.55
N GLU A 51 7.23 -4.10 3.87
CA GLU A 51 7.60 -4.92 2.70
C GLU A 51 8.05 -4.06 1.51
N MET A 52 7.49 -2.86 1.31
CA MET A 52 7.93 -1.94 0.27
C MET A 52 9.27 -1.28 0.62
N GLU A 53 9.49 -0.94 1.89
CA GLU A 53 10.73 -0.36 2.39
C GLU A 53 11.91 -1.32 2.28
N GLU A 54 11.69 -2.60 2.61
CA GLU A 54 12.70 -3.65 2.50
C GLU A 54 13.28 -3.75 1.08
N ILE A 55 12.42 -3.61 0.07
CA ILE A 55 12.82 -3.66 -1.35
C ILE A 55 13.19 -2.29 -1.93
N ASN A 56 13.28 -1.25 -1.10
CA ASN A 56 13.52 0.15 -1.48
C ASN A 56 12.54 0.69 -2.54
N GLN A 57 11.30 0.17 -2.53
CA GLN A 57 10.24 0.61 -3.43
C GLN A 57 9.50 1.78 -2.80
N ARG A 58 9.47 2.93 -3.47
CA ARG A 58 8.63 4.05 -3.01
C ARG A 58 7.16 3.66 -3.10
N TYR A 59 6.38 4.06 -2.11
CA TYR A 59 4.96 3.76 -2.05
C TYR A 59 4.14 4.98 -1.59
N LEU A 60 2.86 4.97 -1.93
CA LEU A 60 1.89 5.98 -1.51
C LEU A 60 0.52 5.31 -1.32
N SER A 61 0.08 5.21 -0.08
CA SER A 61 -1.22 4.62 0.26
C SER A 61 -2.16 5.68 0.82
N LYS A 62 -3.48 5.50 0.63
CA LYS A 62 -4.46 6.35 1.31
C LYS A 62 -4.48 6.01 2.80
N LEU A 63 -4.44 7.02 3.65
CA LEU A 63 -4.58 6.82 5.09
C LEU A 63 -6.04 6.42 5.41
N ARG A 64 -6.22 5.35 6.19
CA ARG A 64 -7.54 4.97 6.68
C ARG A 64 -7.93 5.92 7.82
N GLN A 65 -9.02 6.66 7.68
CA GLN A 65 -9.55 7.57 8.70
C GLN A 65 -10.20 6.80 9.86
N THR A 66 -9.39 6.16 10.70
CA THR A 66 -9.86 5.55 11.95
C THR A 66 -10.16 6.63 12.99
N ALA A 67 -10.89 6.29 14.05
CA ALA A 67 -11.20 7.24 15.13
C ALA A 67 -9.94 7.90 15.72
N GLY A 68 -8.86 7.14 15.88
CA GLY A 68 -7.58 7.67 16.37
C GLY A 68 -6.93 8.65 15.38
N ILE A 69 -6.95 8.33 14.09
CA ILE A 69 -6.43 9.20 13.03
C ILE A 69 -7.24 10.47 12.89
N LEU A 70 -8.57 10.37 12.93
CA LEU A 70 -9.46 11.53 12.90
C LEU A 70 -9.24 12.41 14.14
N SER A 71 -9.13 11.82 15.34
CA SER A 71 -8.78 12.58 16.54
C SER A 71 -7.44 13.30 16.36
N LEU A 72 -6.41 12.64 15.83
CA LEU A 72 -5.10 13.26 15.61
C LEU A 72 -5.17 14.43 14.61
N ILE A 73 -5.93 14.28 13.52
CA ILE A 73 -6.09 15.32 12.51
C ILE A 73 -6.88 16.50 13.08
N CYS A 74 -8.02 16.25 13.72
CA CYS A 74 -8.88 17.31 14.27
C CYS A 74 -8.17 18.12 15.37
N HIS A 75 -7.36 17.48 16.21
CA HIS A 75 -6.66 18.18 17.30
C HIS A 75 -5.29 18.73 16.88
N GLY A 76 -4.61 18.09 15.93
CA GLY A 76 -3.27 18.48 15.48
C GLY A 76 -3.23 19.40 14.26
N MET A 77 -4.34 19.51 13.52
CA MET A 77 -4.48 20.33 12.31
C MET A 77 -5.88 20.96 12.25
N PRO A 78 -6.18 21.97 13.09
CA PRO A 78 -7.52 22.54 13.22
C PRO A 78 -8.07 23.15 11.93
N ASP A 79 -7.20 23.52 10.97
CA ASP A 79 -7.59 24.18 9.72
C ASP A 79 -7.76 23.22 8.52
N LEU A 80 -7.66 21.90 8.72
CA LEU A 80 -7.70 20.92 7.62
C LEU A 80 -9.12 20.37 7.32
N ILE A 81 -10.17 20.92 7.92
CA ILE A 81 -11.56 20.44 7.77
C ILE A 81 -12.51 21.59 7.49
#